data_AF-A0A6C6ZRG5-F1
#
_entry.id   AF-A0A6C6ZRG5-F1
#
_cell.length_a   1.000
_cell.length_b   1.000
_cell.length_c   1.000
_cell.angle_alpha   90.00
_cell.angle_beta   90.00
_cell.angle_gamma   90.00
#
_symmetry.space_group_name_H-M   'P 1'
#
loop_
_entity.id
_entity.type
_entity.pdbx_description
1 polymer ?
#
loop_
_entity_poly.entity_id
_entity_poly.type
_entity_poly.pdbx_seq_one_letter_code
_entity_poly.pdbx_strand_id
1 'polypeptide(L)'
;MWSGILRNWKDKGIVSAELSVLPQGINHPDDNTDLLIAIAGEVHWTLEEVEQYFVDYDLVSSDDGHPYYYLATFSEETPDKLKQIAGLNSANQLHLDLNIVPDEDPGEIE
;
A
#
# COMPACT_ATOMS: atom_id res chain seq x y z
N MET A 1 -31.83 -10.38 0.73
CA MET A 1 -31.89 -11.51 -0.22
C MET A 1 -30.49 -11.69 -0.74
N TRP A 2 -29.87 -12.86 -0.58
CA TRP A 2 -28.51 -13.07 -1.07
C TRP A 2 -28.50 -12.99 -2.60
N SER A 3 -27.57 -12.22 -3.16
CA SER A 3 -27.26 -12.21 -4.59
C SER A 3 -26.19 -13.27 -4.90
N GLY A 4 -26.20 -13.84 -6.10
CA GLY A 4 -25.22 -14.85 -6.52
C GLY A 4 -25.57 -16.31 -6.15
N ILE A 5 -24.55 -17.14 -5.90
CA ILE A 5 -24.67 -18.61 -5.70
C ILE A 5 -25.62 -18.98 -4.56
N LEU A 6 -25.74 -18.12 -3.54
CA LEU A 6 -26.63 -18.31 -2.39
C LEU A 6 -28.05 -17.76 -2.62
N ARG A 7 -28.40 -17.33 -3.83
CA ARG A 7 -29.78 -16.95 -4.16
C ARG A 7 -30.71 -18.14 -3.99
N ASN A 8 -31.84 -17.92 -3.33
CA ASN A 8 -32.82 -18.94 -2.98
C ASN A 8 -32.23 -20.10 -2.13
N TRP A 9 -31.25 -19.82 -1.27
CA TRP A 9 -30.61 -20.83 -0.41
C TRP A 9 -31.58 -21.69 0.43
N LYS A 10 -32.71 -21.12 0.85
CA LYS A 10 -33.77 -21.86 1.58
C LYS A 10 -34.40 -22.97 0.74
N ASP A 11 -34.61 -22.73 -0.55
CA ASP A 11 -35.14 -23.72 -1.51
C ASP A 11 -34.10 -24.80 -1.84
N LYS A 12 -32.82 -24.51 -1.59
CA LYS A 12 -31.70 -25.43 -1.79
C LYS A 12 -31.42 -26.31 -0.56
N GLY A 13 -32.25 -26.24 0.49
CA GLY A 13 -32.07 -27.03 1.71
C GLY A 13 -30.83 -26.67 2.52
N ILE A 14 -30.22 -25.50 2.27
CA ILE A 14 -29.06 -25.02 3.02
C ILE A 14 -29.56 -24.52 4.38
N VAL A 15 -29.00 -25.05 5.48
CA VAL A 15 -29.43 -24.70 6.85
C VAL A 15 -28.58 -23.55 7.42
N SER A 16 -27.30 -23.50 7.07
CA SER A 16 -26.37 -22.44 7.43
C SER A 16 -25.30 -22.29 6.34
N ALA A 17 -24.72 -21.10 6.26
CA ALA A 17 -23.56 -20.80 5.42
C ALA A 17 -22.57 -19.98 6.25
N GLU A 18 -21.30 -20.37 6.24
CA GLU A 18 -20.23 -19.65 6.92
C GLU A 18 -19.45 -18.87 5.86
N LEU A 19 -19.39 -17.55 6.02
CA LEU A 19 -18.61 -16.66 5.16
C LEU A 19 -17.29 -16.37 5.88
N SER A 20 -16.20 -16.95 5.37
CA SER A 20 -14.86 -16.54 5.79
C SER A 20 -14.37 -15.47 4.82
N VAL A 21 -14.31 -14.23 5.28
CA VAL A 21 -13.61 -13.17 4.55
C VAL A 21 -12.13 -13.39 4.83
N LEU A 22 -11.41 -13.89 3.83
CA LEU A 22 -9.96 -13.98 3.91
C LEU A 22 -9.39 -12.55 3.88
N PRO A 23 -8.32 -12.24 4.63
CA PRO A 23 -7.56 -11.01 4.41
C PRO A 23 -7.17 -10.92 2.94
N GLN A 24 -7.18 -9.70 2.38
CA GLN A 24 -6.81 -9.49 0.97
C GLN A 24 -5.46 -10.17 0.69
N GLY A 25 -5.44 -10.96 -0.39
CA GLY A 25 -4.24 -11.68 -0.81
C GLY A 25 -3.19 -10.73 -1.36
N ILE A 26 -1.92 -11.07 -1.11
CA ILE A 26 -0.66 -10.34 -1.30
C ILE A 26 -0.33 -10.07 -2.79
N ASN A 27 -1.31 -9.82 -3.64
CA ASN A 27 -1.19 -9.66 -5.10
C ASN A 27 -2.41 -8.91 -5.66
N HIS A 28 -2.91 -7.90 -4.94
CA HIS A 28 -3.76 -6.88 -5.57
C HIS A 28 -2.87 -5.96 -6.45
N PRO A 29 -3.36 -5.42 -7.57
CA PRO A 29 -2.65 -4.33 -8.27
C PRO A 29 -2.51 -3.04 -7.43
N ASP A 30 -3.07 -3.01 -6.21
CA ASP A 30 -2.86 -1.97 -5.19
C ASP A 30 -2.08 -2.51 -3.97
N ASP A 31 -1.49 -3.71 -4.07
CA ASP A 31 -0.76 -4.35 -2.96
C ASP A 31 0.61 -3.69 -2.81
N ASN A 32 0.60 -2.50 -2.20
CA ASN A 32 1.80 -1.73 -1.90
C ASN A 32 2.61 -2.35 -0.74
N THR A 33 2.38 -3.61 -0.37
CA THR A 33 3.02 -4.26 0.77
C THR A 33 4.55 -4.28 0.62
N ASP A 34 5.07 -4.66 -0.55
CA ASP A 34 6.52 -4.65 -0.80
C ASP A 34 7.10 -3.22 -0.75
N LEU A 35 6.37 -2.23 -1.28
CA LEU A 35 6.74 -0.82 -1.18
C LEU A 35 6.78 -0.36 0.29
N LEU A 36 5.76 -0.69 1.08
CA LEU A 36 5.68 -0.34 2.50
C LEU A 36 6.78 -1.01 3.32
N ILE A 37 7.14 -2.26 2.99
CA ILE A 37 8.27 -2.97 3.60
C ILE A 37 9.59 -2.27 3.27
N ALA A 38 9.78 -1.87 2.01
CA ALA A 38 10.98 -1.18 1.56
C ALA A 38 11.11 0.20 2.23
N ILE A 39 10.01 0.95 2.31
CA ILE A 39 9.92 2.21 3.04
C ILE A 39 10.22 1.99 4.53
N ALA A 40 9.61 1.01 5.18
CA ALA A 40 9.87 0.68 6.58
C ALA A 40 11.35 0.39 6.85
N GLY A 41 12.02 -0.28 5.92
CA GLY A 41 13.47 -0.50 5.96
C GLY A 41 14.28 0.80 5.91
N GLU A 42 13.89 1.74 5.03
CA GLU A 42 14.55 3.03 4.84
C GLU A 42 14.29 4.00 6.01
N VAL A 43 13.06 4.05 6.53
CA VAL A 43 12.69 4.92 7.65
C VAL A 43 13.01 4.32 9.02
N HIS A 44 13.47 3.07 9.06
CA HIS A 44 13.67 2.29 10.28
C HIS A 44 12.43 2.22 11.18
N TRP A 45 11.24 2.11 10.57
CA TRP A 45 9.96 1.94 11.27
C TRP A 45 9.48 0.50 11.14
N THR A 46 8.48 0.14 11.93
CA THR A 46 7.74 -1.11 11.70
C THR A 46 6.74 -0.95 10.56
N LEU A 47 6.41 -2.05 9.89
CA LEU A 47 5.41 -2.06 8.81
C LEU A 47 4.07 -1.48 9.28
N GLU A 48 3.64 -1.84 10.50
CA GLU A 48 2.40 -1.34 11.11
C GLU A 48 2.42 0.19 11.28
N GLU A 49 3.56 0.76 11.66
CA GLU A 49 3.72 2.22 11.79
C GLU A 49 3.69 2.90 10.42
N VAL A 50 4.36 2.33 9.42
CA VAL A 50 4.32 2.86 8.05
C VAL A 50 2.89 2.78 7.52
N GLU A 51 2.22 1.64 7.58
CA GLU A 51 0.82 1.48 7.15
C GLU A 51 -0.14 2.46 7.85
N GLN A 52 0.10 2.74 9.14
CA GLN A 52 -0.76 3.66 9.89
C GLN A 52 -0.60 5.12 9.47
N TYR A 53 0.60 5.55 9.10
CA TYR A 53 0.91 6.95 8.82
C TYR A 53 1.17 7.27 7.36
N PHE A 54 1.38 6.26 6.52
CA PHE A 54 1.60 6.42 5.09
C PHE A 54 0.33 6.96 4.44
N VAL A 55 0.47 8.05 3.69
CA VAL A 55 -0.67 8.70 3.02
C VAL A 55 -0.62 8.39 1.54
N ASP A 56 0.51 8.70 0.90
CA ASP A 56 0.65 8.62 -0.54
C ASP A 56 2.13 8.60 -0.95
N TYR A 57 2.42 8.21 -2.19
CA TYR A 57 3.74 8.33 -2.78
C TYR A 57 3.62 8.83 -4.23
N ASP A 58 4.47 9.77 -4.62
CA ASP A 58 4.44 10.35 -5.95
C ASP A 58 5.78 10.13 -6.65
N LEU A 59 5.75 9.73 -7.92
CA LEU A 59 6.96 9.57 -8.73
C LEU A 59 7.34 10.90 -9.35
N VAL A 60 8.43 11.48 -8.84
CA VAL A 60 8.99 12.70 -9.41
C VAL A 60 9.82 12.34 -10.63
N SER A 61 9.26 12.63 -11.81
CA SER A 61 9.91 12.47 -13.11
C SER A 61 10.10 13.81 -13.81
N SER A 62 11.08 13.87 -14.71
CA SER A 62 11.31 15.02 -15.59
C SER A 62 10.19 15.12 -16.64
N ASP A 63 10.06 16.30 -17.26
CA ASP A 63 9.16 16.52 -18.42
C ASP A 63 9.46 15.56 -19.58
N ASP A 64 10.70 15.07 -19.64
CA ASP A 64 11.19 14.08 -20.61
C ASP A 64 10.82 12.61 -20.24
N GLY A 65 10.10 12.40 -19.14
CA GLY A 65 9.68 11.07 -18.66
C GLY A 65 10.76 10.29 -17.90
N HIS A 66 11.90 10.91 -17.58
CA HIS A 66 12.95 10.29 -16.77
C HIS A 66 12.64 10.39 -15.27
N PRO A 67 12.38 9.27 -14.57
CA PRO A 67 12.16 9.29 -13.13
C PRO A 67 13.45 9.67 -12.38
N TYR A 68 13.33 10.46 -11.32
CA TYR A 68 14.47 10.86 -10.47
C TYR A 68 14.40 10.24 -9.08
N TYR A 69 13.25 10.32 -8.42
CA TYR A 69 13.03 9.77 -7.09
C TYR A 69 11.52 9.63 -6.83
N TYR A 70 11.17 8.80 -5.86
CA TYR A 70 9.82 8.76 -5.31
C TYR A 70 9.73 9.67 -4.09
N LEU A 71 8.61 10.35 -3.92
CA LEU A 71 8.33 11.21 -2.79
C LEU A 71 7.21 10.59 -1.96
N ALA A 72 7.56 9.91 -0.87
CA ALA A 72 6.57 9.39 0.07
C ALA A 72 6.10 10.50 1.01
N THR A 73 4.79 10.62 1.17
CA THR A 73 4.12 11.57 2.05
C THR A 73 3.47 10.84 3.21
N PHE A 74 3.74 11.31 4.42
CA PHE A 74 3.21 10.76 5.66
C PHE A 74 2.24 11.75 6.31
N SER A 75 1.36 11.21 7.16
CA SER A 75 0.33 11.97 7.86
C SER A 75 0.95 13.01 8.81
N GLU A 76 0.27 14.14 8.99
CA GLU A 76 0.68 15.13 9.97
C GLU A 76 0.59 14.62 11.42
N GLU A 77 -0.24 13.60 11.63
CA GLU A 77 -0.41 12.89 12.91
C GLU A 77 0.79 12.01 13.28
N THR A 78 1.77 11.85 12.39
CA THR A 78 3.00 11.12 12.72
C THR A 78 3.69 11.77 13.93
N PRO A 79 4.05 11.00 14.97
CA PRO A 79 4.74 11.55 16.13
C PRO A 79 6.15 12.03 15.78
N ASP A 80 6.61 13.13 16.41
CA ASP A 80 7.93 13.74 16.15
C ASP A 80 9.11 12.77 16.30
N LYS A 81 8.98 11.75 17.17
CA LYS A 81 9.98 10.69 17.32
C LYS A 81 10.17 9.91 16.03
N LEU A 82 9.05 9.50 15.42
CA LEU A 82 9.07 8.78 14.15
C LEU A 82 9.62 9.68 13.05
N LYS A 83 9.18 10.95 12.98
CA LYS A 83 9.74 11.95 12.04
C LYS A 83 11.24 12.09 12.14
N GLN A 84 11.79 12.13 13.36
CA GLN A 84 13.22 12.22 13.61
C GLN A 84 13.98 10.94 13.22
N ILE A 85 13.40 9.76 13.46
CA ILE A 85 14.00 8.47 13.10
C ILE A 85 14.04 8.31 11.57
N ALA A 86 12.95 8.66 10.89
CA ALA A 86 12.82 8.60 9.44
C ALA A 86 13.55 9.72 8.70
N GLY A 87 13.97 10.79 9.39
CA GLY A 87 14.54 11.96 8.76
C GLY A 87 13.55 12.71 7.85
N LEU A 88 12.26 12.72 8.21
CA LEU A 88 11.23 13.40 7.41
C LEU A 88 11.47 14.91 7.32
N ASN A 89 11.18 15.49 6.16
CA ASN A 89 11.26 16.93 5.96
C ASN A 89 10.15 17.68 6.73
N SER A 90 10.15 19.02 6.68
CA SER A 90 9.15 19.85 7.37
C SER A 90 7.70 19.66 6.87
N ALA A 91 7.51 18.97 5.75
CA ALA A 91 6.22 18.60 5.18
C ALA A 91 5.85 17.13 5.43
N ASN A 92 6.59 16.42 6.31
CA ASN A 92 6.44 14.98 6.56
C ASN A 92 6.62 14.12 5.31
N GLN A 93 7.56 14.51 4.44
CA GLN A 93 7.87 13.77 3.22
C GLN A 93 9.28 13.19 3.27
N LEU A 94 9.46 12.08 2.57
CA LEU A 94 10.71 11.36 2.42
C LEU A 94 11.06 11.19 0.94
N HIS A 95 12.32 11.43 0.60
CA HIS A 95 12.85 11.06 -0.70
C HIS A 95 13.26 9.60 -0.69
N LEU A 96 12.63 8.81 -1.55
CA LEU A 96 12.92 7.41 -1.78
C LEU A 96 13.67 7.27 -3.10
N ASP A 97 14.74 6.49 -3.09
CA ASP A 97 15.49 6.14 -4.29
C ASP A 97 14.65 5.26 -5.22
N LEU A 98 14.88 5.36 -6.54
CA LEU A 98 14.13 4.61 -7.54
C LEU A 98 14.33 3.09 -7.41
N ASN A 99 15.42 2.65 -6.78
CA ASN A 99 15.71 1.24 -6.56
C ASN A 99 14.89 0.61 -5.41
N ILE A 100 14.12 1.42 -4.67
CA ILE A 100 13.37 0.98 -3.48
C ILE A 100 11.98 0.46 -3.86
N VAL A 101 11.39 0.99 -4.94
CA VAL A 101 10.08 0.58 -5.42
C VAL A 101 10.27 -0.65 -6.31
N PRO A 102 9.65 -1.81 -6.01
CA PRO A 102 9.65 -2.93 -6.92
C PRO A 102 9.04 -2.45 -8.24
N ASP A 103 9.69 -2.77 -9.36
CA ASP A 103 9.18 -2.50 -10.70
C ASP A 103 7.70 -2.92 -10.75
N GLU A 104 6.78 -1.96 -10.90
CA GLU A 104 5.43 -2.26 -11.34
C GLU A 104 5.61 -2.84 -12.74
N ASP A 105 5.68 -4.17 -12.83
CA ASP A 105 5.72 -4.92 -14.09
C ASP A 105 4.64 -4.29 -14.98
N PRO A 106 5.02 -3.54 -16.03
CA PRO A 106 4.06 -2.87 -16.87
C PRO A 106 3.39 -3.99 -17.66
N GLY A 107 2.30 -4.52 -17.09
CA GLY A 107 1.64 -5.71 -17.59
C GLY A 107 1.55 -5.64 -19.11
N GLU A 108 2.14 -6.65 -19.76
CA GLU A 108 2.12 -6.80 -21.21
C GLU A 108 0.70 -6.55 -21.73
N ILE A 109 0.51 -5.40 -22.38
CA ILE A 109 -0.68 -5.17 -23.18
C ILE A 109 -0.51 -5.94 -24.49
N GLU A 110 -1.12 -7.13 -24.57
CA GLU A 110 -1.29 -7.91 -25.81
C GLU A 110 -2.11 -7.15 -26.88
#